data_AF-A0A7Z7GCW6-F1
#
_entry.id   AF-A0A7Z7GCW6-F1
#
_cell.length_a   1.000
_cell.length_b   1.000
_cell.length_c   1.000
_cell.angle_alpha   90.00
_cell.angle_beta   90.00
_cell.angle_gamma   90.00
#
_symmetry.space_group_name_H-M   'P 1'
#
loop_
_entity.id
_entity.type
_entity.pdbx_description
1 polymer ?
#
loop_
_entity_poly.entity_id
_entity_poly.type
_entity_poly.pdbx_seq_one_letter_code
_entity_poly.pdbx_strand_id
1 'polypeptide(L)'
;MATTPRIVAELGRPETPEEIADRKAASSQAYRSSKTFRNLITALLVTLAVVAVIIAAVPRGSLDEPEPVDVAAAAAQAQERVEHPLLIPEVPGDWRANSARMEGSVWRVVYAPATGFVRVAQGIGVDETWVSQTLGGFAPSGDIAIDDVDWEVYEIPASARADNISYALATRAGGDTVLIYGATDAATAARAAEGVADQVRRLQEETP
;
A
#
# COMPACT_ATOMS: atom_id res chain seq x y z
N MET A 1 33.11 4.63 67.45
CA MET A 1 34.30 5.21 66.78
C MET A 1 33.85 6.45 66.05
N ALA A 2 34.37 7.62 66.40
CA ALA A 2 34.02 8.87 65.73
C ALA A 2 34.76 8.95 64.39
N THR A 3 34.02 9.06 63.28
CA THR A 3 34.58 9.24 61.94
C THR A 3 35.20 10.63 61.85
N THR A 4 36.53 10.71 61.68
CA THR A 4 37.23 11.98 61.49
C THR A 4 36.70 12.70 60.24
N PRO A 5 36.29 13.98 60.35
CA PRO A 5 35.73 14.70 59.22
C PRO A 5 36.77 14.92 58.12
N ARG A 6 36.35 14.73 56.86
CA ARG A 6 37.22 14.80 55.67
C ARG A 6 37.79 16.23 55.53
N ILE A 7 39.12 16.34 55.52
CA ILE A 7 39.82 17.60 55.24
C ILE A 7 39.69 17.90 53.75
N VAL A 8 39.23 19.11 53.41
CA VAL A 8 39.08 19.56 52.03
C VAL A 8 40.34 20.29 51.60
N ALA A 9 40.86 19.94 50.41
CA ALA A 9 42.16 20.39 49.93
C ALA A 9 42.26 21.91 49.80
N GLU A 10 41.14 22.60 49.54
CA GLU A 10 41.10 24.06 49.37
C GLU A 10 41.01 24.82 50.70
N LEU A 11 40.51 24.19 51.78
CA LEU A 11 40.36 24.82 53.09
C LEU A 11 41.49 24.47 54.07
N GLY A 12 42.21 23.36 53.84
CA GLY A 12 43.28 22.89 54.73
C GLY A 12 42.80 22.47 56.14
N ARG A 13 41.49 22.51 56.39
CA ARG A 13 40.81 22.09 57.62
C ARG A 13 39.55 21.28 57.29
N PRO A 14 38.99 20.52 58.25
CA PRO A 14 37.67 19.93 58.06
C PRO A 14 36.62 21.03 57.86
N GLU A 15 35.76 20.86 56.87
CA GLU A 15 34.64 21.79 56.63
C GLU A 15 33.72 21.84 57.85
N THR A 16 33.26 23.04 58.20
CA THR A 16 32.22 23.21 59.22
C THR A 16 30.89 22.67 58.70
N PRO A 17 29.94 22.31 59.59
CA PRO A 17 28.60 21.87 59.18
C PRO A 17 27.88 22.88 58.27
N GLU A 18 28.11 24.17 58.47
CA GLU A 18 27.56 25.27 57.66
C GLU A 18 28.18 25.30 56.25
N GLU A 19 29.51 25.19 56.13
CA GLU A 19 30.21 25.15 54.84
C GLU A 19 29.78 23.93 53.99
N ILE A 20 29.51 22.78 54.63
CA ILE A 20 28.96 21.59 53.96
C ILE A 20 27.55 21.85 53.45
N ALA A 21 26.70 22.50 54.27
CA ALA A 21 25.33 22.80 53.91
C ALA A 21 25.26 23.77 52.73
N ASP A 22 26.09 24.81 52.73
CA ASP A 22 26.17 25.81 51.66
C ASP A 22 26.70 25.22 50.36
N ARG A 23 27.77 24.41 50.41
CA ARG A 23 28.25 23.69 49.23
C ARG A 23 27.17 22.77 48.65
N LYS A 24 26.44 22.07 49.51
CA LYS A 24 25.37 21.16 49.10
C LYS A 24 24.16 21.92 48.55
N ALA A 25 23.85 23.09 49.09
CA ALA A 25 22.80 23.96 48.59
C ALA A 25 23.17 24.53 47.21
N ALA A 26 24.40 25.02 47.05
CA ALA A 26 24.94 25.53 45.78
C ALA A 26 24.98 24.43 44.71
N SER A 27 25.44 23.22 45.04
CA SER A 27 25.43 22.09 44.10
C SER A 27 24.01 21.62 43.77
N SER A 28 23.09 21.65 44.73
CA SER A 28 21.67 21.32 44.51
C SER A 28 20.94 22.38 43.68
N GLN A 29 21.33 23.65 43.75
CA GLN A 29 20.78 24.73 42.93
C GLN A 29 21.34 24.67 41.50
N ALA A 30 22.63 24.40 41.34
CA ALA A 30 23.26 24.16 40.05
C ALA A 30 22.67 22.92 39.34
N TYR A 31 22.42 21.83 40.07
CA TYR A 31 21.80 20.62 39.54
C TYR A 31 20.33 20.81 39.16
N ARG A 32 19.57 21.63 39.92
CA ARG A 32 18.18 21.96 39.58
C ARG A 32 18.07 22.94 38.41
N SER A 33 19.03 23.85 38.26
CA SER A 33 19.08 24.81 37.15
C SER A 33 19.58 24.21 35.83
N SER A 34 20.43 23.17 35.87
CA SER A 34 20.82 22.41 34.67
C SER A 34 19.71 21.53 34.11
N LYS A 35 18.66 21.28 34.92
CA LYS A 35 17.44 20.54 34.54
C LYS A 35 16.32 21.46 34.06
N THR A 36 16.66 22.57 33.43
CA THR A 36 15.70 23.60 33.04
C THR A 36 14.96 23.23 31.76
N PHE A 37 13.65 23.53 31.76
CA PHE A 37 12.76 23.54 30.59
C PHE A 37 13.40 24.16 29.33
N ARG A 38 14.29 25.15 29.53
CA ARG A 38 15.09 25.78 28.48
C ARG A 38 16.00 24.80 27.75
N ASN A 39 16.69 23.90 28.45
CA ASN A 39 17.53 22.87 27.81
C ASN A 39 16.69 21.86 27.03
N LEU A 40 15.48 21.56 27.51
CA LEU A 40 14.53 20.71 26.79
C LEU A 40 14.04 21.39 25.50
N ILE A 41 13.70 22.68 25.55
CA ILE A 41 13.35 23.45 24.35
C ILE A 41 14.54 23.50 23.38
N THR A 42 15.74 23.78 23.85
CA THR A 42 16.93 23.82 23.00
C THR A 42 17.17 22.48 22.32
N ALA A 43 17.08 21.36 23.05
CA ALA A 43 17.22 20.03 22.48
C ALA A 43 16.15 19.75 21.42
N LEU A 44 14.89 20.14 21.68
CA LEU A 44 13.78 20.00 20.74
C LEU A 44 13.99 20.83 19.45
N LEU A 45 14.48 22.06 19.58
CA LEU A 45 14.77 22.90 18.41
C LEU A 45 15.92 22.32 17.59
N VAL A 46 16.95 21.79 18.25
CA VAL A 46 18.07 21.12 17.57
C VAL A 46 17.57 19.88 16.81
N THR A 47 16.72 19.05 17.41
CA THR A 47 16.19 17.87 16.71
C THR A 47 15.31 18.27 15.51
N LEU A 48 14.45 19.28 15.65
CA LEU A 48 13.66 19.81 14.53
C LEU A 48 14.52 20.40 13.42
N ALA A 49 15.60 21.11 13.77
CA ALA A 49 16.53 21.66 12.79
C ALA A 49 17.22 20.55 11.99
N VAL A 50 17.65 19.47 12.65
CA VAL A 50 18.22 18.30 11.98
C VAL A 50 17.21 17.65 11.04
N VAL A 51 15.96 17.45 11.50
CA VAL A 51 14.88 16.92 10.66
C VAL A 51 14.61 17.82 9.45
N ALA A 52 14.60 19.15 9.63
CA ALA A 52 14.40 20.10 8.54
C ALA A 52 15.52 20.03 7.50
N VAL A 53 16.78 19.90 7.93
CA VAL A 53 17.92 19.69 7.03
C VAL A 53 17.78 18.38 6.25
N ILE A 54 17.39 17.28 6.92
CA ILE A 54 17.14 16.01 6.23
C ILE A 54 16.03 16.15 5.20
N ILE A 55 14.90 16.77 5.56
CA ILE A 55 13.77 17.00 4.66
C ILE A 55 14.19 17.81 3.43
N ALA A 56 15.01 18.85 3.61
CA ALA A 56 15.50 19.69 2.53
C ALA A 56 16.59 19.02 1.68
N ALA A 57 17.39 18.14 2.29
CA ALA A 57 18.46 17.40 1.62
C ALA A 57 17.93 16.27 0.73
N VAL A 58 16.73 15.72 1.03
CA VAL A 58 16.08 14.73 0.16
C VAL A 58 15.63 15.43 -1.13
N PRO A 59 16.21 15.09 -2.29
CA PRO A 59 15.76 15.63 -3.56
C PRO A 59 14.32 15.16 -3.81
N ARG A 60 13.36 16.08 -3.67
CA ARG A 60 12.00 15.86 -4.17
C ARG A 60 11.96 16.28 -5.63
N GLY A 61 12.62 15.51 -6.49
CA GLY A 61 12.25 15.55 -7.89
C GLY A 61 10.79 15.13 -7.99
N SER A 62 9.94 15.93 -8.62
CA SER A 62 8.77 15.35 -9.27
C SER A 62 9.35 14.40 -10.32
N LEU A 63 9.32 13.09 -10.03
CA LEU A 63 9.49 12.13 -11.11
C LEU A 63 8.42 12.47 -12.14
N ASP A 64 8.80 12.54 -13.41
CA ASP A 64 7.80 12.57 -14.47
C ASP A 64 6.82 11.42 -14.20
N GLU A 65 5.52 11.71 -14.34
CA GLU A 65 4.48 10.69 -14.15
C GLU A 65 4.88 9.48 -15.00
N PRO A 66 5.09 8.29 -14.41
CA PRO A 66 5.54 7.14 -15.17
C PRO A 66 4.59 6.89 -16.33
N GLU A 67 5.16 6.76 -17.54
CA GLU A 67 4.40 6.45 -18.75
C GLU A 67 3.46 5.27 -18.46
N PRO A 68 2.17 5.33 -18.84
CA PRO A 68 1.27 4.19 -18.75
C PRO A 68 1.92 2.92 -19.31
N VAL A 69 1.65 1.79 -18.65
CA VAL A 69 2.14 0.50 -19.13
C VAL A 69 1.44 0.16 -20.44
N ASP A 70 2.23 -0.13 -21.47
CA ASP A 70 1.71 -0.73 -22.70
C ASP A 70 1.28 -2.17 -22.43
N VAL A 71 -0.03 -2.36 -22.26
CA VAL A 71 -0.64 -3.65 -21.93
C VAL A 71 -0.45 -4.65 -23.07
N ALA A 72 -0.51 -4.20 -24.33
CA ALA A 72 -0.35 -5.08 -25.48
C ALA A 72 1.10 -5.56 -25.60
N ALA A 73 2.08 -4.67 -25.43
CA ALA A 73 3.49 -5.05 -25.41
C ALA A 73 3.85 -5.95 -24.21
N ALA A 74 3.25 -5.70 -23.04
CA ALA A 74 3.42 -6.54 -21.87
C ALA A 74 2.81 -7.94 -22.07
N ALA A 75 1.61 -8.00 -22.65
CA ALA A 75 0.94 -9.26 -22.98
C ALA A 75 1.76 -10.07 -24.00
N ALA A 76 2.27 -9.44 -25.06
CA ALA A 76 3.12 -10.11 -26.05
C ALA A 76 4.37 -10.76 -25.43
N GLN A 77 5.03 -10.07 -24.50
CA GLN A 77 6.18 -10.61 -23.77
C GLN A 77 5.80 -11.74 -22.81
N ALA A 78 4.62 -11.64 -22.18
CA ALA A 78 4.12 -12.67 -21.26
C ALA A 78 3.63 -13.92 -22.01
N GLN A 79 3.05 -13.76 -23.20
CA GLN A 79 2.53 -14.82 -24.05
C GLN A 79 3.60 -15.86 -24.42
N GLU A 80 4.89 -15.48 -24.47
CA GLU A 80 6.00 -16.42 -24.70
C GLU A 80 6.08 -17.56 -23.66
N ARG A 81 5.46 -17.38 -22.49
CA ARG A 81 5.52 -18.32 -21.35
C ARG A 81 4.19 -19.02 -21.07
N VAL A 82 3.16 -18.73 -21.85
CA VAL A 82 1.79 -19.14 -21.60
C VAL A 82 1.14 -19.58 -22.92
N GLU A 83 0.52 -20.75 -22.95
CA GLU A 83 -0.12 -21.27 -24.16
C GLU A 83 -1.50 -20.64 -24.41
N HIS A 84 -2.17 -20.17 -23.36
CA HIS A 84 -3.49 -19.56 -23.40
C HIS A 84 -3.39 -18.08 -23.85
N PRO A 85 -4.21 -17.61 -24.80
CA PRO A 85 -4.23 -16.20 -25.19
C PRO A 85 -4.49 -15.26 -24.01
N LEU A 86 -3.60 -14.29 -23.80
CA LEU A 86 -3.73 -13.33 -22.71
C LEU A 86 -4.68 -12.19 -23.06
N LEU A 87 -5.53 -11.82 -22.10
CA LEU A 87 -6.45 -10.69 -22.27
C LEU A 87 -5.70 -9.36 -22.42
N ILE A 88 -6.08 -8.56 -23.42
CA ILE A 88 -5.63 -7.19 -23.64
C ILE A 88 -6.88 -6.29 -23.61
N PRO A 89 -7.32 -5.82 -22.42
CA PRO A 89 -8.60 -5.12 -22.30
C PRO A 89 -8.64 -3.81 -23.09
N GLU A 90 -9.68 -3.63 -23.90
CA GLU A 90 -9.98 -2.39 -24.62
C GLU A 90 -10.78 -1.46 -23.71
N VAL A 91 -10.10 -0.67 -22.89
CA VAL A 91 -10.72 0.24 -21.91
C VAL A 91 -10.83 1.67 -22.47
N PRO A 92 -11.69 2.53 -21.87
CA PRO A 92 -11.75 3.95 -22.23
C PRO A 92 -10.36 4.63 -22.21
N GLY A 93 -10.09 5.49 -23.19
CA GLY A 93 -8.76 6.10 -23.38
C GLY A 93 -8.31 7.05 -22.26
N ASP A 94 -9.21 7.43 -21.36
CA ASP A 94 -8.91 8.19 -20.15
C ASP A 94 -8.44 7.30 -18.97
N TRP A 95 -8.47 5.97 -19.12
CA TRP A 95 -7.97 5.04 -18.11
C TRP A 95 -6.47 4.82 -18.28
N ARG A 96 -5.73 4.98 -17.18
CA ARG A 96 -4.28 4.72 -17.18
C ARG A 96 -3.98 3.30 -16.74
N ALA A 97 -3.20 2.56 -17.53
CA ALA A 97 -2.65 1.27 -17.09
C ALA A 97 -1.47 1.49 -16.14
N ASN A 98 -1.62 1.07 -14.89
CA ASN A 98 -0.58 1.15 -13.86
C ASN A 98 0.36 -0.05 -13.88
N SER A 99 -0.15 -1.22 -14.27
CA SER A 99 0.64 -2.45 -14.39
C SER A 99 -0.05 -3.45 -15.32
N ALA A 100 0.75 -4.29 -15.97
CA ALA A 100 0.33 -5.45 -16.75
C ALA A 100 1.42 -6.51 -16.63
N ARG A 101 1.14 -7.63 -15.96
CA ARG A 101 2.17 -8.65 -15.65
C ARG A 101 1.56 -10.00 -15.29
N MET A 102 2.35 -11.05 -15.47
CA MET A 102 2.09 -12.38 -14.93
C MET A 102 2.46 -12.46 -13.45
N GLU A 103 1.60 -13.10 -12.66
CA GLU A 103 1.78 -13.41 -11.24
C GLU A 103 1.45 -14.89 -11.01
N GLY A 104 2.46 -15.75 -11.08
CA GLY A 104 2.23 -17.19 -11.11
C GLY A 104 1.44 -17.57 -12.36
N SER A 105 0.25 -18.14 -12.17
CA SER A 105 -0.70 -18.49 -13.24
C SER A 105 -1.76 -17.42 -13.51
N VAL A 106 -1.61 -16.22 -12.96
CA VAL A 106 -2.57 -15.12 -13.13
C VAL A 106 -1.96 -14.02 -13.98
N TRP A 107 -2.53 -13.74 -15.15
CA TRP A 107 -2.29 -12.51 -15.88
C TRP A 107 -3.11 -11.39 -15.26
N ARG A 108 -2.48 -10.27 -14.88
CA ARG A 108 -3.18 -9.15 -14.22
C ARG A 108 -2.80 -7.82 -14.83
N VAL A 109 -3.83 -7.06 -15.18
CA VAL A 109 -3.74 -5.66 -15.60
C VAL A 109 -4.45 -4.78 -14.57
N VAL A 110 -3.85 -3.66 -14.19
CA VAL A 110 -4.44 -2.69 -13.25
C VAL A 110 -4.63 -1.37 -13.94
N TYR A 111 -5.87 -0.91 -14.01
CA TYR A 111 -6.25 0.38 -14.55
C TYR A 111 -6.68 1.36 -13.46
N ALA A 112 -6.38 2.63 -13.69
CA ALA A 112 -6.83 3.77 -12.89
C ALA A 112 -7.86 4.58 -13.71
N PRO A 113 -9.17 4.39 -13.47
CA PRO A 113 -10.21 5.30 -13.94
C PRO A 113 -10.21 6.60 -13.12
N ALA A 114 -11.16 7.50 -13.39
CA ALA A 114 -11.28 8.79 -12.69
C ALA A 114 -11.33 8.68 -11.16
N THR A 115 -11.90 7.60 -10.63
CA THR A 115 -11.93 7.31 -9.19
C THR A 115 -11.66 5.85 -8.91
N GLY A 116 -10.76 5.57 -7.96
CA GLY A 116 -10.46 4.22 -7.53
C GLY A 116 -9.56 3.46 -8.51
N PHE A 117 -9.77 2.15 -8.64
CA PHE A 117 -8.99 1.31 -9.54
C PHE A 117 -9.79 0.08 -9.96
N VAL A 118 -9.46 -0.46 -11.14
CA VAL A 118 -10.01 -1.71 -11.65
C VAL A 118 -8.87 -2.65 -11.99
N ARG A 119 -8.94 -3.90 -11.50
CA ARG A 119 -8.03 -4.98 -11.89
C ARG A 119 -8.79 -5.89 -12.84
N VAL A 120 -8.19 -6.19 -13.99
CA VAL A 120 -8.63 -7.26 -14.88
C VAL A 120 -7.63 -8.40 -14.72
N ALA A 121 -8.09 -9.52 -14.17
CA ALA A 121 -7.27 -10.70 -13.94
C ALA A 121 -7.81 -11.90 -14.72
N GLN A 122 -6.91 -12.63 -15.37
CA GLN A 122 -7.17 -13.91 -16.02
C GLN A 122 -6.37 -14.97 -15.26
N GLY A 123 -7.07 -15.82 -14.53
CA GLY A 123 -6.52 -17.00 -13.88
C GLY A 123 -6.48 -18.18 -14.84
N ILE A 124 -5.29 -18.66 -15.15
CA ILE A 124 -5.04 -19.72 -16.12
C ILE A 124 -4.88 -21.04 -15.36
N GLY A 125 -5.80 -21.97 -15.55
CA GLY A 125 -5.80 -23.24 -14.79
C GLY A 125 -5.91 -23.06 -13.28
N VAL A 126 -6.55 -21.98 -12.82
CA VAL A 126 -6.84 -21.75 -11.39
C VAL A 126 -8.00 -22.64 -10.95
N ASP A 127 -8.04 -22.98 -9.66
CA ASP A 127 -9.13 -23.79 -9.11
C ASP A 127 -10.44 -23.00 -8.96
N GLU A 128 -11.56 -23.72 -8.80
CA GLU A 128 -12.91 -23.13 -8.71
C GLU A 128 -13.09 -22.19 -7.51
N THR A 129 -12.26 -22.32 -6.46
CA THR A 129 -12.35 -21.46 -5.28
C THR A 129 -11.53 -20.19 -5.41
N TRP A 130 -10.73 -20.04 -6.48
CA TRP A 130 -9.82 -18.90 -6.67
C TRP A 130 -10.53 -17.55 -6.61
N VAL A 131 -11.72 -17.41 -7.21
CA VAL A 131 -12.51 -16.15 -7.17
C VAL A 131 -12.91 -15.84 -5.72
N SER A 132 -13.52 -16.81 -5.03
CA SER A 132 -13.95 -16.62 -3.64
C SER A 132 -12.75 -16.30 -2.74
N GLN A 133 -11.63 -17.00 -2.88
CA GLN A 133 -10.40 -16.73 -2.13
C GLN A 133 -9.85 -15.32 -2.40
N THR A 134 -9.82 -14.90 -3.67
CA THR A 134 -9.36 -13.57 -4.09
C THR A 134 -10.24 -12.46 -3.51
N LEU A 135 -11.55 -12.72 -3.39
CA LEU A 135 -12.52 -11.76 -2.87
C LEU A 135 -12.69 -11.85 -1.36
N GLY A 136 -11.98 -12.72 -0.65
CA GLY A 136 -12.05 -12.84 0.82
C GLY A 136 -13.17 -13.73 1.33
N GLY A 137 -13.57 -14.76 0.57
CA GLY A 137 -14.57 -15.76 0.92
C GLY A 137 -16.00 -15.35 0.59
N PHE A 138 -16.20 -14.31 -0.22
CA PHE A 138 -17.54 -13.86 -0.62
C PHE A 138 -18.14 -14.79 -1.67
N ALA A 139 -19.45 -14.98 -1.57
CA ALA A 139 -20.29 -15.61 -2.58
C ALA A 139 -20.87 -14.53 -3.52
N PRO A 140 -21.25 -14.89 -4.76
CA PRO A 140 -21.87 -13.95 -5.68
C PRO A 140 -23.19 -13.43 -5.12
N SER A 141 -23.45 -12.14 -5.34
CA SER A 141 -24.67 -11.43 -4.96
C SER A 141 -25.73 -11.41 -6.07
N GLY A 142 -25.38 -11.81 -7.29
CA GLY A 142 -26.29 -11.92 -8.43
C GLY A 142 -25.54 -12.18 -9.72
N ASP A 143 -26.25 -12.06 -10.85
CA ASP A 143 -25.72 -12.30 -12.19
C ASP A 143 -26.11 -11.14 -13.12
N ILE A 144 -25.27 -10.84 -14.09
CA ILE A 144 -25.52 -9.83 -15.13
C ILE A 144 -24.93 -10.27 -16.47
N ALA A 145 -25.65 -9.99 -17.56
CA ALA A 145 -25.14 -10.17 -18.92
C ALA A 145 -24.56 -8.85 -19.44
N ILE A 146 -23.33 -8.89 -19.94
CA ILE A 146 -22.63 -7.74 -20.54
C ILE A 146 -22.02 -8.22 -21.85
N ASP A 147 -22.42 -7.62 -22.97
CA ASP A 147 -21.97 -7.98 -24.33
C ASP A 147 -22.01 -9.50 -24.62
N ASP A 148 -23.15 -10.11 -24.31
CA ASP A 148 -23.42 -11.56 -24.45
C ASP A 148 -22.51 -12.49 -23.62
N VAL A 149 -21.84 -11.94 -22.59
CA VAL A 149 -21.10 -12.72 -21.59
C VAL A 149 -21.85 -12.65 -20.26
N ASP A 150 -22.12 -13.80 -19.66
CA ASP A 150 -22.70 -13.89 -18.32
C ASP A 150 -21.60 -13.69 -17.25
N TRP A 151 -21.87 -12.80 -16.30
CA TRP A 151 -20.98 -12.46 -15.19
C TRP A 151 -21.67 -12.66 -13.86
N GLU A 152 -20.98 -13.33 -12.93
CA GLU A 152 -21.33 -13.33 -11.52
C GLU A 152 -20.92 -11.99 -10.89
N VAL A 153 -21.85 -11.35 -10.19
CA VAL A 153 -21.67 -10.06 -9.53
C VAL A 153 -21.31 -10.27 -8.06
N TYR A 154 -20.34 -9.50 -7.56
CA TYR A 154 -19.96 -9.49 -6.15
C TYR A 154 -19.97 -8.05 -5.62
N GLU A 155 -20.86 -7.76 -4.66
CA GLU A 155 -20.86 -6.50 -3.91
C GLU A 155 -20.28 -6.71 -2.51
N ILE A 156 -19.18 -6.01 -2.20
CA ILE A 156 -18.49 -6.19 -0.91
C ILE A 156 -18.88 -5.06 0.06
N PRO A 157 -19.51 -5.39 1.22
CA PRO A 157 -19.96 -4.40 2.18
C PRO A 157 -18.77 -3.67 2.80
N ALA A 158 -18.94 -2.38 3.08
CA ALA A 158 -17.86 -1.51 3.58
C ALA A 158 -17.14 -2.06 4.82
N SER A 159 -17.84 -2.78 5.70
CA SER A 159 -17.30 -3.38 6.91
C SER A 159 -16.34 -4.56 6.68
N ALA A 160 -16.31 -5.11 5.45
CA ALA A 160 -15.58 -6.33 5.14
C ALA A 160 -14.69 -6.21 3.89
N ARG A 161 -14.45 -4.98 3.41
CA ARG A 161 -13.57 -4.72 2.25
C ARG A 161 -12.12 -4.99 2.63
N ALA A 162 -11.59 -6.12 2.14
CA ALA A 162 -10.15 -6.35 2.07
C ALA A 162 -9.59 -5.70 0.79
N ASP A 163 -8.35 -5.22 0.82
CA ASP A 163 -7.64 -4.64 -0.33
C ASP A 163 -8.41 -3.55 -1.11
N ASN A 164 -9.32 -2.86 -0.40
CA ASN A 164 -10.24 -1.85 -0.93
C ASN A 164 -11.15 -2.36 -2.07
N ILE A 165 -11.44 -3.66 -2.11
CA ILE A 165 -12.36 -4.22 -3.10
C ILE A 165 -13.80 -3.91 -2.68
N SER A 166 -14.54 -3.18 -3.51
CA SER A 166 -15.95 -2.83 -3.29
C SER A 166 -16.89 -3.58 -4.22
N TYR A 167 -16.43 -3.91 -5.42
CA TYR A 167 -17.22 -4.54 -6.46
C TYR A 167 -16.34 -5.47 -7.30
N ALA A 168 -16.92 -6.59 -7.76
CA ALA A 168 -16.28 -7.47 -8.72
C ALA A 168 -17.28 -8.14 -9.67
N LEU A 169 -16.78 -8.56 -10.82
CA LEU A 169 -17.44 -9.40 -11.81
C LEU A 169 -16.53 -10.60 -12.09
N ALA A 170 -17.08 -11.81 -12.07
CA ALA A 170 -16.36 -13.02 -12.44
C ALA A 170 -17.07 -13.75 -13.58
N THR A 171 -16.31 -14.34 -14.50
CA THR A 171 -16.86 -15.21 -15.54
C THR A 171 -15.84 -16.29 -15.91
N ARG A 172 -16.33 -17.37 -16.49
CA ARG A 172 -15.48 -18.43 -17.04
C ARG A 172 -15.20 -18.13 -18.52
N ALA A 173 -13.94 -18.22 -18.93
CA ALA A 173 -13.48 -18.02 -20.29
C ALA A 173 -12.80 -19.31 -20.79
N GLY A 174 -13.61 -20.31 -21.16
CA GLY A 174 -13.10 -21.64 -21.53
C GLY A 174 -12.44 -22.34 -20.34
N GLY A 175 -11.13 -22.63 -20.48
CA GLY A 175 -10.29 -23.18 -19.42
C GLY A 175 -9.86 -22.18 -18.34
N ASP A 176 -10.07 -20.88 -18.57
CA ASP A 176 -9.63 -19.80 -17.70
C ASP A 176 -10.78 -19.19 -16.90
N THR A 177 -10.42 -18.44 -15.85
CA THR A 177 -11.36 -17.66 -15.05
C THR A 177 -10.98 -16.18 -15.13
N VAL A 178 -11.92 -15.33 -15.51
CA VAL A 178 -11.72 -13.89 -15.59
C VAL A 178 -12.39 -13.22 -14.39
N LEU A 179 -11.65 -12.34 -13.72
CA LEU A 179 -12.10 -11.58 -12.57
C LEU A 179 -11.78 -10.10 -12.76
N ILE A 180 -12.81 -9.28 -12.79
CA ILE A 180 -12.73 -7.82 -12.83
C ILE A 180 -13.11 -7.29 -11.45
N TYR A 181 -12.21 -6.60 -10.76
CA TYR A 181 -12.43 -6.25 -9.36
C TYR A 181 -11.61 -5.04 -8.90
N GLY A 182 -12.11 -4.31 -7.89
CA GLY A 182 -11.35 -3.25 -7.26
C GLY A 182 -12.18 -2.29 -6.43
N ALA A 183 -11.58 -1.13 -6.13
CA ALA A 183 -12.30 0.01 -5.59
C ALA A 183 -13.06 0.68 -6.74
N THR A 184 -14.17 0.08 -7.15
CA THR A 184 -14.94 0.46 -8.34
C THR A 184 -16.44 0.33 -8.08
N ASP A 185 -17.23 1.00 -8.92
CA ASP A 185 -18.67 0.81 -9.01
C ASP A 185 -19.05 -0.14 -10.16
N ALA A 186 -20.33 -0.48 -10.24
CA ALA A 186 -20.86 -1.40 -11.25
C ALA A 186 -20.69 -0.88 -12.68
N ALA A 187 -20.87 0.43 -12.90
CA ALA A 187 -20.75 1.03 -14.23
C ALA A 187 -19.31 0.99 -14.75
N THR A 188 -18.35 1.32 -13.90
CA THR A 188 -16.92 1.28 -14.22
C THR A 188 -16.46 -0.17 -14.43
N ALA A 189 -16.92 -1.10 -13.59
CA ALA A 189 -16.64 -2.53 -13.79
C ALA A 189 -17.22 -3.06 -15.11
N ALA A 190 -18.43 -2.62 -15.48
CA ALA A 190 -19.05 -2.98 -16.75
C ALA A 190 -18.23 -2.50 -17.95
N ARG A 191 -17.65 -1.29 -17.91
CA ARG A 191 -16.74 -0.80 -18.97
C ARG A 191 -15.51 -1.69 -19.16
N ALA A 192 -14.95 -2.21 -18.07
CA ALA A 192 -13.84 -3.15 -18.16
C ALA A 192 -14.29 -4.51 -18.71
N ALA A 193 -15.52 -4.94 -18.41
CA ALA A 193 -16.11 -6.17 -18.91
C ALA A 193 -16.41 -6.09 -20.42
N GLU A 194 -17.02 -4.99 -20.89
CA GLU A 194 -17.21 -4.65 -22.30
C GLU A 194 -15.87 -4.76 -23.05
N GLY A 195 -14.80 -4.16 -22.50
CA GLY A 195 -13.46 -4.17 -23.09
C GLY A 195 -12.77 -5.53 -23.23
N VAL A 196 -13.30 -6.58 -22.59
CA VAL A 196 -12.79 -7.96 -22.73
C VAL A 196 -13.80 -8.93 -23.31
N ALA A 197 -15.05 -8.53 -23.55
CA ALA A 197 -16.14 -9.43 -23.92
C ALA A 197 -15.83 -10.26 -25.18
N ASP A 198 -15.32 -9.63 -26.24
CA ASP A 198 -14.93 -10.33 -27.48
C ASP A 198 -13.77 -11.32 -27.28
N GLN A 199 -12.88 -11.05 -26.33
CA GLN A 199 -11.77 -11.95 -26.01
C GLN A 199 -12.26 -13.12 -25.15
N VAL A 200 -13.13 -12.84 -24.19
CA VAL A 200 -13.77 -13.86 -23.35
C VAL A 200 -14.59 -14.83 -24.22
N ARG A 201 -15.42 -14.33 -25.14
CA ARG A 201 -16.21 -15.19 -26.04
C ARG A 201 -15.32 -16.07 -26.92
N ARG A 202 -14.23 -15.53 -27.48
CA ARG A 202 -13.27 -16.34 -28.24
C ARG A 202 -12.66 -17.46 -27.41
N LEU A 203 -12.24 -17.17 -26.16
CA LEU A 203 -11.71 -18.18 -25.25
C LEU A 203 -12.75 -19.26 -24.89
N GLN A 204 -14.02 -18.87 -24.74
CA GLN A 204 -15.14 -19.81 -24.52
C GLN A 204 -15.38 -20.72 -25.72
N GLU A 205 -15.25 -20.19 -26.95
CA GLU A 205 -15.43 -20.96 -28.20
C GLU A 205 -14.26 -21.91 -28.49
N GLU A 206 -13.04 -21.52 -28.13
CA GLU A 206 -11.82 -22.31 -28.36
C GLU A 206 -11.69 -23.54 -27.44
N THR A 207 -12.50 -23.61 -26.36
CA THR A 207 -12.49 -24.73 -25.39
C THR A 207 -13.82 -25.49 -25.45
N PRO A 208 -13.95 -26.59 -26.24
CA PRO A 208 -15.14 -27.43 -26.28
C PRO A 208 -15.32 -28.32 -25.03
#